data_AF-A0A842YCH8-F1
#
_entry.id   AF-A0A842YCH8-F1
#
_cell.length_a   1.000
_cell.length_b   1.000
_cell.length_c   1.000
_cell.angle_alpha   90.00
_cell.angle_beta   90.00
_cell.angle_gamma   90.00
#
_symmetry.space_group_name_H-M   'P 1'
#
loop_
_entity.id
_entity.type
_entity.pdbx_description
1 polymer ?
#
loop_
_entity_poly.entity_id
_entity_poly.type
_entity_poly.pdbx_seq_one_letter_code
_entity_poly.pdbx_strand_id
1 'polypeptide(L)'
;MSNRMPTLFIGHGSPTNAIEENEFTDGWRRIAKEIQKPDAILCVSAHWYAPSTMITSMENPRTIHDFYGFPPELYQQQYPAPGAPDLASMISKSSKAISIPLDESWGLDHGTWSVLKQMYPEADIPVVQLSIDYSKPPRYHLDLGQQLNYLREQGVLIIGSGNLVHNLGAVNWQNEDSVYEWAKEFERKIMESLVANDDSV
;
A
#
# COMPACT_ATOMS: atom_id res chain seq x y z
N MET A 1 -11.81 10.31 22.46
CA MET A 1 -10.55 9.81 21.86
C MET A 1 -10.58 10.24 20.41
N SER A 2 -9.46 10.65 19.82
CA SER A 2 -9.46 11.11 18.43
C SER A 2 -9.83 9.94 17.51
N ASN A 3 -10.90 10.11 16.72
CA ASN A 3 -11.33 9.15 15.69
C ASN A 3 -10.41 9.15 14.45
N ARG A 4 -9.29 9.87 14.49
CA ARG A 4 -8.39 10.05 13.35
C ARG A 4 -7.56 8.78 13.13
N MET A 5 -7.73 8.14 11.97
CA MET A 5 -6.90 7.02 11.57
C MET A 5 -5.42 7.43 11.43
N PRO A 6 -4.46 6.54 11.72
CA PRO A 6 -3.07 6.74 11.32
C PRO A 6 -2.91 6.63 9.80
N THR A 7 -1.72 6.98 9.32
CA THR A 7 -1.24 6.61 7.98
C THR A 7 -0.11 5.60 8.15
N LEU A 8 -0.05 4.59 7.28
CA LEU A 8 1.00 3.58 7.32
C LEU A 8 1.79 3.59 6.01
N PHE A 9 3.10 3.40 6.10
CA PHE A 9 3.92 2.97 4.98
C PHE A 9 4.47 1.58 5.30
N ILE A 10 4.24 0.61 4.42
CA ILE A 10 4.58 -0.80 4.66
C ILE A 10 5.49 -1.30 3.56
N GLY A 11 6.64 -1.84 3.98
CA GLY A 11 7.52 -2.67 3.18
C GLY A 11 6.85 -4.00 2.85
N HIS A 12 6.18 -4.18 1.70
CA HIS A 12 5.45 -5.45 1.44
C HIS A 12 6.38 -6.62 1.14
N GLY A 13 7.56 -6.36 0.58
CA GLY A 13 8.59 -7.37 0.35
C GLY A 13 8.18 -8.47 -0.63
N SER A 14 8.54 -9.72 -0.31
CA SER A 14 8.24 -10.87 -1.17
C SER A 14 6.75 -11.22 -1.12
N PRO A 15 6.14 -11.63 -2.27
CA PRO A 15 4.82 -12.25 -2.29
C PRO A 15 4.63 -13.40 -1.28
N THR A 16 5.72 -14.09 -0.91
CA THR A 16 5.69 -15.18 0.08
C THR A 16 5.24 -14.76 1.47
N ASN A 17 5.32 -13.48 1.82
CA ASN A 17 4.79 -12.94 3.07
C ASN A 17 3.27 -13.17 3.25
N ALA A 18 2.55 -13.51 2.17
CA ALA A 18 1.15 -13.93 2.27
C ALA A 18 0.94 -15.28 2.96
N ILE A 19 1.96 -16.15 2.97
CA ILE A 19 1.88 -17.54 3.46
C ILE A 19 2.98 -17.90 4.45
N GLU A 20 3.98 -17.04 4.63
CA GLU A 20 5.09 -17.22 5.56
C GLU A 20 4.83 -16.54 6.91
N GLU A 21 5.59 -16.99 7.90
CA GLU A 21 5.65 -16.45 9.26
C GLU A 21 7.04 -15.87 9.49
N ASN A 22 7.12 -14.55 9.69
CA ASN A 22 8.37 -13.84 9.95
C ASN A 22 8.15 -12.55 10.74
N GLU A 23 9.24 -11.83 11.02
CA GLU A 23 9.18 -10.57 11.79
C GLU A 23 8.33 -9.48 11.13
N PHE A 24 8.24 -9.45 9.79
CA PHE A 24 7.43 -8.48 9.06
C PHE A 24 5.95 -8.79 9.20
N THR A 25 5.54 -10.05 8.96
CA THR A 25 4.14 -10.47 9.09
C THR A 25 3.64 -10.31 10.53
N ASP A 26 4.50 -10.60 11.52
CA ASP A 26 4.21 -10.35 12.93
C ASP A 26 4.07 -8.86 13.25
N GLY A 27 4.94 -8.03 12.68
CA GLY A 27 4.86 -6.57 12.77
C GLY A 27 3.54 -6.03 12.24
N TRP A 28 3.10 -6.48 11.06
CA TRP A 28 1.85 -6.06 10.44
C TRP A 28 0.63 -6.45 11.30
N ARG A 29 0.59 -7.68 11.79
CA ARG A 29 -0.47 -8.15 12.72
C ARG A 29 -0.48 -7.35 14.02
N ARG A 30 0.68 -7.03 14.57
CA ARG A 30 0.79 -6.23 15.80
C ARG A 30 0.20 -4.83 15.57
N ILE A 31 0.60 -4.15 14.50
CA ILE A 31 0.07 -2.82 14.16
C ILE A 31 -1.45 -2.87 14.01
N ALA A 32 -1.98 -3.86 13.31
CA ALA A 32 -3.43 -4.01 13.12
C ALA A 32 -4.21 -4.19 14.43
N LYS A 33 -3.59 -4.76 15.47
CA LYS A 33 -4.17 -4.90 16.82
C LYS A 33 -4.06 -3.62 17.67
N GLU A 34 -3.08 -2.77 17.39
CA GLU A 34 -2.82 -1.54 18.15
C GLU A 34 -3.63 -0.35 17.66
N ILE A 35 -4.07 -0.36 16.41
CA ILE A 35 -4.88 0.71 15.80
C ILE A 35 -6.36 0.35 15.84
N GLN A 36 -7.23 1.38 15.82
CA GLN A 36 -8.66 1.16 15.68
C GLN A 36 -8.96 0.51 14.31
N LYS A 37 -9.93 -0.41 14.27
CA LYS A 37 -10.39 -1.02 13.02
C LYS A 37 -10.94 0.08 12.09
N PRO A 38 -10.42 0.24 10.87
CA PRO A 38 -10.92 1.26 9.94
C PRO A 38 -12.29 0.90 9.37
N ASP A 39 -13.02 1.92 8.96
CA ASP A 39 -14.27 1.79 8.21
C ASP A 39 -14.00 1.45 6.72
N ALA A 40 -12.86 1.87 6.19
CA ALA A 40 -12.36 1.53 4.86
C ALA A 40 -10.83 1.71 4.77
N ILE A 41 -10.21 1.10 3.77
CA ILE A 41 -8.78 1.21 3.48
C ILE A 41 -8.58 1.83 2.10
N LEU A 42 -7.76 2.87 2.04
CA LEU A 42 -7.19 3.41 0.80
C LEU A 42 -5.74 2.93 0.69
N CYS A 43 -5.46 2.00 -0.22
CA CYS A 43 -4.11 1.49 -0.45
C CYS A 43 -3.47 2.11 -1.70
N VAL A 44 -2.27 2.66 -1.55
CA VAL A 44 -1.42 3.12 -2.65
C VAL A 44 -0.31 2.08 -2.82
N SER A 45 -0.43 1.20 -3.81
CA SER A 45 0.53 0.10 -4.02
C SER A 45 1.54 0.44 -5.12
N ALA A 46 2.80 0.11 -4.88
CA ALA A 46 3.89 0.24 -5.85
C ALA A 46 3.66 -0.60 -7.14
N HIS A 47 2.80 -1.62 -7.09
CA HIS A 47 2.51 -2.46 -8.26
C HIS A 47 1.52 -1.83 -9.23
N TRP A 48 0.71 -0.87 -8.77
CA TRP A 48 -0.18 -0.12 -9.66
C TRP A 48 0.45 1.18 -10.14
N TYR A 49 1.55 1.05 -10.89
CA TYR A 49 2.28 2.15 -11.50
C TYR A 49 1.80 2.39 -12.94
N ALA A 50 1.10 3.49 -13.18
CA ALA A 50 0.28 3.70 -14.38
C ALA A 50 0.47 5.11 -14.98
N PRO A 51 0.04 5.38 -16.24
CA PRO A 51 0.17 6.71 -16.86
C PRO A 51 -0.81 7.78 -16.33
N SER A 52 -1.52 7.49 -15.25
CA SER A 52 -2.51 8.36 -14.61
C SER A 52 -2.73 7.92 -13.17
N THR A 53 -3.12 8.86 -12.32
CA THR A 53 -3.69 8.58 -10.99
C THR A 53 -5.13 8.13 -11.17
N MET A 54 -5.46 6.90 -10.78
CA MET A 54 -6.77 6.25 -10.95
C MET A 54 -7.16 5.56 -9.66
N ILE A 55 -8.45 5.37 -9.42
CA ILE A 55 -8.95 4.74 -8.21
C ILE A 55 -9.88 3.57 -8.54
N THR A 56 -9.71 2.42 -7.88
CA THR A 56 -10.61 1.28 -8.11
C THR A 56 -12.02 1.60 -7.62
N SER A 57 -13.05 1.24 -8.39
CA SER A 57 -14.46 1.52 -8.06
C SER A 57 -15.40 0.31 -8.10
N MET A 58 -14.85 -0.90 -8.11
CA MET A 58 -15.64 -2.15 -8.11
C MET A 58 -16.26 -2.41 -6.73
N GLU A 59 -17.46 -2.99 -6.67
CA GLU A 59 -18.04 -3.50 -5.41
C GLU A 59 -17.30 -4.74 -4.89
N ASN A 60 -16.79 -5.58 -5.80
CA ASN A 60 -16.13 -6.84 -5.48
C ASN A 60 -14.82 -6.92 -6.29
N PRO A 61 -13.74 -6.26 -5.83
CA PRO A 61 -12.46 -6.29 -6.53
C PRO A 61 -11.88 -7.71 -6.51
N ARG A 62 -11.39 -8.18 -7.65
CA ARG A 62 -10.71 -9.48 -7.74
C ARG A 62 -9.33 -9.40 -7.08
N THR A 63 -8.87 -10.49 -6.45
CA THR A 63 -7.46 -10.65 -6.10
C THR A 63 -6.65 -10.88 -7.38
N ILE A 64 -5.57 -10.12 -7.59
CA ILE A 64 -4.65 -10.32 -8.72
C ILE A 64 -3.32 -10.90 -8.24
N HIS A 65 -2.78 -11.81 -9.03
CA HIS A 65 -1.46 -12.41 -8.85
C HIS A 65 -0.54 -11.84 -9.91
N ASP A 66 0.04 -10.68 -9.63
CA ASP A 66 0.91 -9.88 -10.48
C ASP A 66 2.41 -10.27 -10.36
N PHE A 67 2.67 -11.50 -9.94
CA PHE A 67 4.01 -12.09 -9.78
C PHE A 67 4.11 -13.47 -10.44
N TYR A 68 5.34 -13.89 -10.76
CA TYR A 68 5.64 -15.16 -11.43
C TYR A 68 6.77 -15.92 -10.73
N GLY A 69 6.83 -17.24 -10.91
CA GLY A 69 7.94 -18.07 -10.41
C GLY A 69 7.83 -18.50 -8.94
N PHE A 70 6.69 -18.30 -8.30
CA PHE A 70 6.45 -18.68 -6.90
C PHE A 70 5.73 -20.03 -6.78
N PRO A 71 5.63 -20.62 -5.57
CA PRO A 71 4.93 -21.88 -5.34
C PRO A 71 3.43 -21.83 -5.70
N PRO A 72 2.83 -22.94 -6.18
CA PRO A 72 1.41 -23.01 -6.55
C PRO A 72 0.44 -22.59 -5.44
N GLU A 73 0.78 -22.82 -4.18
CA GLU A 73 -0.01 -22.47 -3.00
C GLU A 73 -0.24 -20.97 -2.90
N LEU A 74 0.69 -20.17 -3.43
CA LEU A 74 0.59 -18.72 -3.43
C LEU A 74 -0.44 -18.23 -4.45
N TYR A 75 -0.54 -18.87 -5.61
CA TYR A 75 -1.55 -18.57 -6.64
C TYR A 75 -2.97 -19.01 -6.25
N GLN A 76 -3.10 -19.85 -5.23
CA GLN A 76 -4.38 -20.27 -4.65
C GLN A 76 -4.88 -19.28 -3.59
N GLN A 77 -4.04 -18.34 -3.16
CA GLN A 77 -4.46 -17.34 -2.18
C GLN A 77 -5.51 -16.42 -2.78
N GLN A 78 -6.47 -16.04 -1.94
CA GLN A 78 -7.49 -15.04 -2.24
C GLN A 78 -7.60 -14.09 -1.04
N TYR A 79 -8.05 -12.87 -1.33
CA TYR A 79 -8.39 -11.85 -0.35
C TYR A 79 -9.63 -11.10 -0.84
N PRO A 80 -10.84 -11.64 -0.57
CA PRO A 80 -12.09 -11.16 -1.15
C PRO A 80 -12.66 -9.97 -0.38
N ALA A 81 -11.84 -8.94 -0.15
CA ALA A 81 -12.32 -7.73 0.52
C ALA A 81 -13.35 -7.00 -0.35
N PRO A 82 -14.45 -6.49 0.22
CA PRO A 82 -15.39 -5.67 -0.53
C PRO A 82 -14.68 -4.41 -1.05
N GLY A 83 -15.14 -3.85 -2.15
CA GLY A 83 -14.72 -2.52 -2.57
C GLY A 83 -15.60 -1.43 -1.96
N ALA A 84 -15.27 -0.18 -2.24
CA ALA A 84 -16.06 0.98 -1.78
C ALA A 84 -16.32 1.98 -2.92
N PRO A 85 -17.24 1.68 -3.86
CA PRO A 85 -17.51 2.56 -5.01
C PRO A 85 -17.90 3.99 -4.62
N ASP A 86 -18.66 4.15 -3.53
CA ASP A 86 -19.06 5.48 -3.04
C ASP A 86 -17.87 6.29 -2.53
N LEU A 87 -16.93 5.66 -1.82
CA LEU A 87 -15.68 6.28 -1.39
C LEU A 87 -14.82 6.64 -2.60
N ALA A 88 -14.71 5.74 -3.58
CA ALA A 88 -13.97 6.00 -4.82
C ALA A 88 -14.56 7.20 -5.58
N SER A 89 -15.89 7.26 -5.70
CA SER A 89 -16.61 8.38 -6.32
C SER A 89 -16.39 9.69 -5.56
N MET A 90 -16.40 9.65 -4.23
CA MET A 90 -16.14 10.81 -3.37
C MET A 90 -14.72 11.34 -3.60
N ILE A 91 -13.71 10.47 -3.55
CA ILE A 91 -12.29 10.84 -3.77
C ILE A 91 -12.12 11.43 -5.17
N SER A 92 -12.65 10.76 -6.19
CA SER A 92 -12.61 11.22 -7.59
C SER A 92 -13.18 12.64 -7.77
N LYS A 93 -14.29 12.95 -7.08
CA LYS A 93 -14.94 14.27 -7.14
C LYS A 93 -14.29 15.33 -6.25
N SER A 94 -13.63 14.92 -5.16
CA SER A 94 -13.02 15.84 -4.19
C SER A 94 -11.81 16.57 -4.77
N SER A 95 -11.10 15.92 -5.69
CA SER A 95 -9.89 16.46 -6.29
C SER A 95 -10.22 17.43 -7.43
N LYS A 96 -10.09 18.74 -7.15
CA LYS A 96 -10.31 19.79 -8.15
C LYS A 96 -9.11 20.03 -9.06
N ALA A 97 -7.91 19.72 -8.59
CA ALA A 97 -6.66 19.98 -9.31
C ALA A 97 -6.15 18.74 -10.08
N ILE A 98 -6.55 17.55 -9.66
CA ILE A 98 -6.07 16.28 -10.20
C ILE A 98 -7.28 15.46 -10.68
N SER A 99 -7.29 15.08 -11.95
CA SER A 99 -8.27 14.10 -12.44
C SER A 99 -7.91 12.72 -11.89
N ILE A 100 -8.87 12.09 -11.19
CA ILE A 100 -8.73 10.73 -10.67
C ILE A 100 -9.89 9.91 -11.25
N PRO A 101 -9.77 9.37 -12.48
CA PRO A 101 -10.81 8.53 -13.05
C PRO A 101 -11.02 7.26 -12.22
N LEU A 102 -12.25 6.78 -12.28
CA LEU A 102 -12.65 5.50 -11.71
C LEU A 102 -12.18 4.37 -12.63
N ASP A 103 -11.60 3.32 -12.06
CA ASP A 103 -11.19 2.11 -12.76
C ASP A 103 -11.92 0.88 -12.20
N GLU A 104 -12.49 0.10 -13.11
CA GLU A 104 -13.17 -1.17 -12.79
C GLU A 104 -12.39 -2.38 -13.30
N SER A 105 -11.18 -2.17 -13.84
CA SER A 105 -10.45 -3.16 -14.61
C SER A 105 -9.30 -3.83 -13.85
N TRP A 106 -8.75 -3.18 -12.81
CA TRP A 106 -7.59 -3.63 -12.05
C TRP A 106 -7.90 -4.80 -11.10
N GLY A 107 -7.89 -4.56 -9.80
CA GLY A 107 -8.06 -5.56 -8.74
C GLY A 107 -7.20 -5.22 -7.53
N LEU A 108 -7.15 -6.13 -6.55
CA LEU A 108 -6.24 -6.00 -5.42
C LEU A 108 -4.93 -6.70 -5.78
N ASP A 109 -3.83 -5.94 -5.91
CA ASP A 109 -2.48 -6.46 -6.22
C ASP A 109 -1.77 -7.04 -5.01
N HIS A 110 -0.70 -7.83 -5.21
CA HIS A 110 -0.07 -8.52 -4.09
C HIS A 110 0.56 -7.59 -3.07
N GLY A 111 1.05 -6.42 -3.47
CA GLY A 111 1.52 -5.42 -2.52
C GLY A 111 0.40 -4.97 -1.57
N THR A 112 -0.85 -4.98 -2.02
CA THR A 112 -2.02 -4.71 -1.19
C THR A 112 -2.49 -5.96 -0.44
N TRP A 113 -2.91 -7.00 -1.16
CA TRP A 113 -3.65 -8.09 -0.54
C TRP A 113 -2.78 -8.97 0.36
N SER A 114 -1.48 -9.13 0.09
CA SER A 114 -0.61 -9.95 0.96
C SER A 114 -0.44 -9.33 2.35
N VAL A 115 -0.25 -8.01 2.39
CA VAL A 115 -0.15 -7.23 3.63
C VAL A 115 -1.49 -7.24 4.37
N LEU A 116 -2.59 -6.95 3.65
CA LEU A 116 -3.92 -6.89 4.26
C LEU A 116 -4.38 -8.26 4.77
N LYS A 117 -4.00 -9.35 4.11
CA LYS A 117 -4.29 -10.71 4.59
C LYS A 117 -3.69 -11.00 5.96
N GLN A 118 -2.51 -10.44 6.25
CA GLN A 118 -1.90 -10.56 7.57
C GLN A 118 -2.52 -9.59 8.58
N MET A 119 -2.84 -8.37 8.17
CA MET A 119 -3.43 -7.35 9.07
C MET A 119 -4.89 -7.65 9.45
N TYR A 120 -5.71 -8.03 8.46
CA TYR A 120 -7.16 -8.17 8.54
C TYR A 120 -7.62 -9.45 7.81
N PRO A 121 -7.32 -10.64 8.36
CA PRO A 121 -7.51 -11.92 7.66
C PRO A 121 -8.95 -12.23 7.25
N GLU A 122 -9.94 -11.65 7.94
CA GLU A 122 -11.36 -11.83 7.64
C GLU A 122 -11.82 -11.13 6.36
N ALA A 123 -10.99 -10.25 5.77
CA ALA A 123 -11.29 -9.50 4.55
C ALA A 123 -12.66 -8.76 4.62
N ASP A 124 -13.04 -8.27 5.79
CA ASP A 124 -14.36 -7.66 6.03
C ASP A 124 -14.34 -6.13 6.01
N ILE A 125 -13.20 -5.53 5.70
CA ILE A 125 -13.00 -4.08 5.57
C ILE A 125 -12.98 -3.71 4.08
N PRO A 126 -13.79 -2.73 3.63
CA PRO A 126 -13.74 -2.25 2.27
C PRO A 126 -12.37 -1.71 1.85
N VAL A 127 -11.88 -2.11 0.68
CA VAL A 127 -10.58 -1.69 0.13
C VAL A 127 -10.76 -1.01 -1.21
N VAL A 128 -10.14 0.16 -1.37
CA VAL A 128 -9.93 0.81 -2.65
C VAL A 128 -8.44 1.03 -2.87
N GLN A 129 -7.97 0.85 -4.10
CA GLN A 129 -6.61 1.19 -4.46
C GLN A 129 -6.54 2.52 -5.20
N LEU A 130 -5.42 3.22 -5.06
CA LEU A 130 -5.05 4.39 -5.84
C LEU A 130 -3.74 4.09 -6.59
N SER A 131 -3.74 4.28 -7.91
CA SER A 131 -2.53 4.10 -8.71
C SER A 131 -1.52 5.23 -8.49
N ILE A 132 -0.26 4.95 -8.80
CA ILE A 132 0.82 5.94 -8.82
C ILE A 132 1.05 6.34 -10.28
N ASP A 133 0.87 7.63 -10.59
CA ASP A 133 1.13 8.20 -11.92
C ASP A 133 2.63 8.37 -12.20
N TYR A 134 3.20 7.49 -13.02
CA TYR A 134 4.62 7.52 -13.35
C TYR A 134 5.06 8.73 -14.17
N SER A 135 4.12 9.47 -14.75
CA SER A 135 4.41 10.66 -15.55
C SER A 135 4.62 11.92 -14.69
N LYS A 136 4.40 11.82 -13.37
CA LYS A 136 4.40 12.95 -12.44
C LYS A 136 5.63 12.98 -11.54
N PRO A 137 6.07 14.18 -11.12
CA PRO A 137 7.19 14.30 -10.20
C PRO A 137 6.79 13.95 -8.75
N PRO A 138 7.74 13.61 -7.86
CA PRO A 138 7.46 13.32 -6.44
C PRO A 138 6.58 14.36 -5.74
N ARG A 139 6.79 15.65 -6.03
CA ARG A 139 6.00 16.74 -5.46
C ARG A 139 4.49 16.60 -5.72
N TYR A 140 4.10 16.12 -6.90
CA TYR A 140 2.70 15.87 -7.23
C TYR A 140 2.08 14.83 -6.28
N HIS A 141 2.81 13.76 -5.97
CA HIS A 141 2.32 12.70 -5.07
C HIS A 141 2.25 13.19 -3.62
N LEU A 142 3.19 14.02 -3.18
CA LEU A 142 3.15 14.67 -1.87
C LEU A 142 1.91 15.57 -1.74
N ASP A 143 1.66 16.42 -2.74
CA ASP A 143 0.49 17.31 -2.75
C ASP A 143 -0.83 16.52 -2.79
N LEU A 144 -0.87 15.39 -3.52
CA LEU A 144 -2.02 14.49 -3.53
C LEU A 144 -2.24 13.83 -2.15
N GLY A 145 -1.19 13.34 -1.51
CA GLY A 145 -1.27 12.78 -0.15
C GLY A 145 -1.79 13.79 0.88
N GLN A 146 -1.36 15.05 0.78
CA GLN A 146 -1.87 16.15 1.61
C GLN A 146 -3.37 16.40 1.37
N GLN A 147 -3.81 16.37 0.12
CA GLN A 147 -5.24 16.51 -0.22
C GLN A 147 -6.10 15.37 0.34
N LEU A 148 -5.56 14.15 0.42
CA LEU A 148 -6.28 12.98 0.93
C LEU A 148 -6.32 12.87 2.46
N ASN A 149 -5.60 13.73 3.20
CA ASN A 149 -5.49 13.66 4.66
C ASN A 149 -6.86 13.78 5.38
N TYR A 150 -7.87 14.40 4.77
CA TYR A 150 -9.22 14.52 5.36
C TYR A 150 -9.91 13.15 5.57
N LEU A 151 -9.57 12.15 4.75
CA LEU A 151 -10.15 10.81 4.82
C LEU A 151 -9.88 10.12 6.17
N ARG A 152 -8.77 10.49 6.82
CA ARG A 152 -8.38 9.94 8.12
C ARG A 152 -9.38 10.27 9.23
N GLU A 153 -10.02 11.44 9.14
CA GLU A 153 -11.07 11.85 10.08
C GLU A 153 -12.40 11.13 9.81
N GLN A 154 -12.52 10.46 8.67
CA GLN A 154 -13.69 9.69 8.23
C GLN A 154 -13.50 8.17 8.43
N GLY A 155 -12.55 7.76 9.28
CA GLY A 155 -12.30 6.34 9.56
C GLY A 155 -11.53 5.60 8.47
N VAL A 156 -11.01 6.29 7.45
CA VAL A 156 -10.23 5.66 6.36
C VAL A 156 -8.77 5.51 6.76
N LEU A 157 -8.28 4.26 6.75
CA LEU A 157 -6.85 3.96 6.89
C LEU A 157 -6.16 4.15 5.54
N ILE A 158 -5.17 5.05 5.48
CA ILE A 158 -4.35 5.24 4.28
C ILE A 158 -3.06 4.41 4.43
N ILE A 159 -2.80 3.53 3.48
CA ILE A 159 -1.61 2.67 3.44
C ILE A 159 -0.84 2.93 2.16
N GLY A 160 0.42 3.32 2.26
CA GLY A 160 1.39 3.20 1.17
C GLY A 160 2.08 1.83 1.26
N SER A 161 1.99 1.01 0.21
CA SER A 161 2.62 -0.30 0.16
C SER A 161 3.71 -0.33 -0.91
N GLY A 162 4.95 -0.55 -0.50
CA GLY A 162 6.12 -0.53 -1.38
C GLY A 162 7.36 -1.05 -0.67
N ASN A 163 8.54 -0.53 -1.01
CA ASN A 163 9.79 -0.78 -0.29
C ASN A 163 10.68 0.47 -0.39
N LEU A 164 11.40 0.82 0.69
CA LEU A 164 12.35 1.94 0.69
C LEU A 164 13.52 1.70 -0.27
N VAL A 165 14.09 0.50 -0.21
CA VAL A 165 15.13 0.04 -1.13
C VAL A 165 14.56 -1.16 -1.89
N HIS A 166 14.46 -1.03 -3.21
CA HIS A 166 13.95 -2.09 -4.07
C HIS A 166 14.83 -2.25 -5.32
N ASN A 167 15.96 -2.95 -5.15
CA ASN A 167 16.87 -3.29 -6.23
C ASN A 167 17.05 -4.81 -6.31
N LEU A 168 16.10 -5.47 -6.98
CA LEU A 168 16.10 -6.93 -7.16
C LEU A 168 17.37 -7.45 -7.87
N GLY A 169 18.02 -6.62 -8.69
CA GLY A 169 19.27 -6.97 -9.36
C GLY A 169 20.50 -6.99 -8.44
N ALA A 170 20.40 -6.35 -7.27
CA ALA A 170 21.46 -6.37 -6.26
C ALA A 170 21.22 -7.42 -5.16
N VAL A 171 20.02 -8.01 -5.08
CA VAL A 171 19.67 -8.97 -4.01
C VAL A 171 20.61 -10.17 -4.04
N ASN A 172 21.27 -10.41 -2.90
CA ASN A 172 22.12 -11.56 -2.72
C ASN A 172 21.32 -12.73 -2.12
N TRP A 173 20.70 -13.53 -2.99
CA TRP A 173 19.93 -14.71 -2.63
C TRP A 173 20.74 -15.81 -1.91
N GLN A 174 22.07 -15.71 -1.88
CA GLN A 174 22.95 -16.67 -1.21
C GLN A 174 23.37 -16.23 0.20
N ASN A 175 23.14 -14.97 0.56
CA ASN A 175 23.44 -14.42 1.87
C ASN A 175 22.46 -13.30 2.21
N GLU A 176 21.32 -13.67 2.79
CA GLU A 176 20.22 -12.77 3.16
C GLU A 176 20.65 -11.69 4.15
N ASP A 177 21.69 -11.93 4.95
CA ASP A 177 22.24 -10.97 5.91
C ASP A 177 23.17 -9.92 5.26
N SER A 178 23.54 -10.09 3.99
CA SER A 178 24.44 -9.18 3.28
C SER A 178 23.73 -7.94 2.73
N VAL A 179 23.23 -7.10 3.62
CA VAL A 179 22.70 -5.77 3.26
C VAL A 179 23.85 -4.84 2.89
N TYR A 180 23.85 -4.31 1.66
CA TYR A 180 24.86 -3.35 1.23
C TYR A 180 24.85 -2.08 2.09
N GLU A 181 26.03 -1.55 2.39
CA GLU A 181 26.16 -0.33 3.20
C GLU A 181 25.45 0.88 2.58
N TRP A 182 25.42 1.01 1.25
CA TRP A 182 24.68 2.10 0.59
C TRP A 182 23.17 2.01 0.83
N ALA A 183 22.63 0.78 0.95
CA ALA A 183 21.21 0.57 1.21
C ALA A 183 20.86 0.96 2.66
N LYS A 184 21.72 0.60 3.62
CA LYS A 184 21.60 1.03 5.02
C LYS A 184 21.72 2.55 5.16
N GLU A 185 22.65 3.16 4.43
CA GLU A 185 22.84 4.62 4.46
C GLU A 185 21.63 5.34 3.88
N PHE A 186 21.08 4.85 2.76
CA PHE A 186 19.88 5.40 2.17
C PHE A 186 18.68 5.29 3.12
N GLU A 187 18.43 4.10 3.67
CA GLU A 187 17.36 3.88 4.65
C GLU A 187 17.50 4.83 5.85
N ARG A 188 18.70 4.92 6.44
CA ARG A 188 18.97 5.81 7.57
C ARG A 188 18.65 7.27 7.22
N LYS A 189 19.09 7.76 6.05
CA LYS A 189 18.81 9.13 5.60
C LYS A 189 17.31 9.40 5.47
N ILE A 190 16.56 8.47 4.87
CA ILE A 190 15.11 8.62 4.75
C ILE A 190 14.45 8.63 6.13
N MET A 191 14.82 7.71 7.02
CA MET A 191 14.27 7.65 8.37
C MET A 191 14.56 8.91 9.18
N GLU A 192 15.78 9.45 9.10
CA GLU A 192 16.15 10.72 9.74
C GLU A 192 15.31 11.89 9.21
N SER A 193 15.09 11.94 7.89
CA SER A 193 14.30 12.98 7.24
C SER A 193 12.83 12.92 7.62
N LEU A 194 12.26 11.71 7.71
CA LEU A 194 10.88 11.48 8.17
C LEU A 194 10.68 11.96 9.62
N VAL A 195 11.62 11.66 10.53
CA VAL A 195 11.56 12.13 11.92
C VAL A 195 11.72 13.65 12.00
N ALA A 196 12.54 14.24 11.13
CA ALA A 196 12.73 15.67 11.04
C ALA A 196 11.58 16.42 10.35
N ASN A 197 10.65 15.73 9.69
CA ASN A 197 9.67 16.30 8.74
C ASN A 197 10.36 17.12 7.64
N ASP A 198 11.47 16.61 7.09
CA ASP A 198 12.21 17.21 6.00
C ASP A 198 11.79 16.60 4.65
N ASP A 199 11.03 17.36 3.87
CA ASP A 199 10.53 16.96 2.54
C ASP A 199 11.56 17.21 1.40
N SER A 200 12.80 17.63 1.72
CA SER A 200 13.81 18.03 0.72
C SER A 200 14.77 16.92 0.27
N VAL A 201 14.70 15.73 0.89
CA VAL A 201 15.60 14.60 0.69
C VAL A 201 15.14 13.65 -0.41
#